data_AF-A0AA36ED00-F1
#
_entry.id   AF-A0AA36ED00-F1
#
_cell.length_a   1.000
_cell.length_b   1.000
_cell.length_c   1.000
_cell.angle_alpha   90.00
_cell.angle_beta   90.00
_cell.angle_gamma   90.00
#
_symmetry.space_group_name_H-M   'P 1'
#
loop_
_entity.id
_entity.type
_entity.pdbx_description
1 polymer ?
#
loop_
_entity_poly.entity_id
_entity_poly.type
_entity_poly.pdbx_seq_one_letter_code
_entity_poly.pdbx_strand_id
1 'polypeptide(L)'
;MRCQPSWCCRSCTRITYFSGDDNIEVTMVVLHRRGVQGTNTNTISLTGNSRMDLPQETDDYIRESIEYSLGLPVSTHTLELKLRFSEETQRQLRDQYLYLKSKLKEKDETIERVRVESSLNALAVKKFVEENQKLAAECSNLLNQCKKWEKECSLYDHDREALMDFGNEADNRAKEAESHVHDLEDQLSKLSEELEFYKHQSESQQVSEVTKTSSSEHFLIDTLLSTLITKDNIPSTAHSFLEANSGVEVCQKMLQMWESLKPSTQKVLALASEVKILLQEKDHLMNNLTTAEEEVKVLYEENDILDKENRRLMKRLQKERQVNSDSGGKTSSASLKNNKRKGSPRENSPIEKKIDFIESVSPRQALSPLRHNTPESRLHKK
;
A
#
# COMPACT_ATOMS: atom_id res chain seq x y z
N MET A 1 7.79 1.79 -28.80
CA MET A 1 7.98 0.39 -28.34
C MET A 1 7.58 -0.56 -29.46
N ARG A 2 8.55 -1.18 -30.14
CA ARG A 2 8.33 -2.19 -31.17
C ARG A 2 8.28 -3.56 -30.48
N CYS A 3 7.17 -4.29 -30.59
CA CYS A 3 7.13 -5.70 -30.23
C CYS A 3 7.48 -6.53 -31.47
N GLN A 4 8.55 -7.32 -31.38
CA GLN A 4 8.81 -8.44 -32.29
C GLN A 4 7.86 -9.60 -31.96
N PRO A 5 7.40 -10.38 -32.96
CA PRO A 5 6.94 -11.74 -32.73
C PRO A 5 7.94 -12.73 -33.34
N SER A 6 8.71 -13.40 -32.48
CA SER A 6 9.56 -14.55 -32.83
C SER A 6 8.96 -15.83 -32.27
N TRP A 7 7.90 -16.35 -32.89
CA TRP A 7 7.48 -17.74 -32.69
C TRP A 7 7.23 -18.38 -34.05
N CYS A 8 8.19 -19.20 -34.47
CA CYS A 8 8.14 -20.00 -35.68
C CYS A 8 7.16 -21.16 -35.46
N CYS A 9 5.92 -21.00 -35.90
CA CYS A 9 4.94 -22.09 -35.94
C CYS A 9 5.18 -22.91 -37.22
N ARG A 10 5.70 -24.14 -37.07
CA ARG A 10 5.81 -25.11 -38.16
C ARG A 10 4.44 -25.74 -38.41
N SER A 11 4.04 -25.75 -39.68
CA SER A 11 2.82 -26.37 -40.25
C SER A 11 1.50 -25.70 -39.88
N CYS A 12 1.08 -24.74 -40.71
CA CYS A 12 -0.27 -24.18 -40.69
C CYS A 12 -1.10 -24.90 -41.78
N THR A 13 -2.03 -25.76 -41.38
CA THR A 13 -3.01 -26.36 -42.30
C THR A 13 -4.14 -25.37 -42.52
N ARG A 14 -4.23 -24.78 -43.71
CA ARG A 14 -5.33 -23.87 -44.07
C ARG A 14 -6.43 -24.69 -44.74
N ILE A 15 -7.58 -24.81 -44.07
CA ILE A 15 -8.80 -25.39 -44.64
C ILE A 15 -9.66 -24.22 -45.11
N THR A 16 -9.96 -24.16 -46.40
CA THR A 16 -10.93 -23.22 -46.97
C THR A 16 -12.15 -23.99 -47.44
N TYR A 17 -13.33 -23.60 -46.96
CA TYR A 17 -14.62 -24.13 -47.40
C TYR A 17 -15.21 -23.18 -48.43
N PHE A 18 -15.60 -23.71 -49.61
CA PHE A 18 -16.49 -23.03 -50.54
C PHE A 18 -17.82 -23.78 -50.53
N SER A 19 -18.91 -23.05 -50.27
CA SER A 19 -20.27 -23.56 -50.36
C SER A 19 -20.85 -23.11 -51.69
N GLY A 20 -21.03 -24.04 -52.61
CA GLY A 20 -21.79 -23.91 -53.84
C GLY A 20 -22.46 -25.25 -54.10
N ASP A 21 -23.76 -25.22 -54.37
CA ASP A 21 -24.65 -26.37 -54.33
C ASP A 21 -24.17 -27.54 -55.21
N ASP A 22 -24.28 -28.74 -54.62
CA ASP A 22 -24.23 -30.07 -55.22
C ASP A 22 -22.90 -30.71 -55.66
N ASN A 23 -21.75 -30.37 -55.05
CA ASN A 23 -20.63 -31.34 -54.87
C ASN A 23 -19.61 -30.86 -53.83
N ILE A 24 -19.32 -31.68 -52.81
CA ILE A 24 -18.25 -31.41 -51.83
C ILE A 24 -16.93 -31.95 -52.39
N GLU A 25 -16.09 -31.07 -52.92
CA GLU A 25 -14.72 -31.40 -53.30
C GLU A 25 -13.77 -31.05 -52.14
N VAL A 26 -13.26 -32.07 -51.44
CA VAL A 26 -12.27 -31.89 -50.37
C VAL A 26 -10.87 -31.92 -50.98
N THR A 27 -10.34 -30.75 -51.32
CA THR A 27 -8.96 -30.65 -51.83
C THR A 27 -7.98 -30.50 -50.67
N MET A 28 -7.35 -31.61 -50.29
CA MET A 28 -6.29 -31.62 -49.27
C MET A 28 -4.95 -31.27 -49.92
N VAL A 29 -4.55 -29.99 -49.87
CA VAL A 29 -3.22 -29.57 -50.37
C VAL A 29 -2.18 -29.85 -49.30
N VAL A 30 -1.53 -31.01 -49.39
CA VAL A 30 -0.29 -31.29 -48.65
C VAL A 30 0.87 -30.80 -49.51
N LEU A 31 1.48 -29.68 -49.12
CA LEU A 31 2.75 -29.23 -49.72
C LEU A 31 3.87 -30.17 -49.28
N HIS A 32 4.10 -31.24 -50.04
CA HIS A 32 5.36 -31.97 -50.00
C HIS A 32 6.38 -31.31 -50.93
N ARG A 33 7.54 -31.00 -50.38
CA ARG A 33 8.71 -30.61 -51.17
C ARG A 33 9.16 -31.82 -51.99
N ARG A 34 9.15 -31.64 -53.32
CA ARG A 34 9.62 -32.54 -54.40
C ARG A 34 8.61 -33.57 -54.91
N GLY A 35 8.22 -33.38 -56.18
CA GLY A 35 8.26 -34.47 -57.16
C GLY A 35 6.94 -34.88 -57.79
N VAL A 36 6.70 -34.39 -59.01
CA VAL A 36 6.05 -35.09 -60.13
C VAL A 36 4.60 -35.55 -59.93
N GLN A 37 3.66 -34.74 -60.46
CA GLN A 37 2.34 -35.22 -60.86
C GLN A 37 2.47 -35.88 -62.24
N GLY A 38 2.18 -37.19 -62.31
CA GLY A 38 2.00 -37.91 -63.56
C GLY A 38 0.60 -38.52 -63.57
N THR A 39 -0.30 -37.94 -64.37
CA THR A 39 -1.63 -38.49 -64.66
C THR A 39 -1.51 -39.42 -65.87
N ASN A 40 -1.56 -40.74 -65.66
CA ASN A 40 -1.67 -41.71 -66.76
C ASN A 40 -3.13 -42.12 -66.95
N THR A 41 -3.77 -41.55 -67.96
CA THR A 41 -5.03 -42.04 -68.53
C THR A 41 -4.69 -43.02 -69.66
N ASN A 42 -4.82 -44.32 -69.40
CA ASN A 42 -4.74 -45.33 -70.46
C ASN A 42 -6.14 -45.58 -71.03
N THR A 43 -6.39 -45.02 -72.21
CA THR A 43 -7.54 -45.36 -73.05
C THR A 43 -7.19 -46.62 -73.84
N ILE A 44 -7.84 -47.75 -73.52
CA ILE A 44 -7.71 -48.99 -74.29
C ILE A 44 -8.83 -49.01 -75.34
N SER A 45 -8.45 -48.92 -76.61
CA SER A 45 -9.31 -49.11 -77.77
C SER A 45 -9.52 -50.61 -78.03
N LEU A 46 -10.77 -51.09 -77.91
CA LEU A 46 -11.18 -52.44 -78.30
C LEU A 46 -11.69 -52.42 -79.74
N THR A 47 -10.84 -52.82 -80.68
CA THR A 47 -11.25 -53.23 -82.04
C THR A 47 -11.57 -54.72 -82.03
N GLY A 48 -12.75 -55.07 -82.53
CA GLY A 48 -13.34 -56.40 -82.40
C GLY A 48 -12.80 -57.51 -83.30
N ASN A 49 -13.29 -58.71 -82.98
CA ASN A 49 -13.27 -59.95 -83.74
C ASN A 49 -11.91 -60.61 -84.01
N SER A 50 -11.38 -61.28 -82.98
CA SER A 50 -10.72 -62.58 -83.14
C SER A 50 -11.51 -63.63 -82.35
N ARG A 51 -11.88 -64.72 -83.02
CA ARG A 51 -12.23 -65.98 -82.36
C ARG A 51 -11.00 -66.36 -81.53
N MET A 52 -11.14 -66.35 -80.20
CA MET A 52 -10.05 -66.73 -79.28
C MET A 52 -9.85 -68.24 -79.42
N ASP A 53 -8.98 -68.66 -80.35
CA ASP A 53 -8.49 -70.04 -80.37
C ASP A 53 -7.63 -70.22 -79.11
N LEU A 54 -8.28 -70.71 -78.06
CA LEU A 54 -7.63 -71.10 -76.81
C LEU A 54 -6.71 -72.30 -77.10
N PRO A 55 -5.58 -72.44 -76.39
CA PRO A 55 -4.75 -73.64 -76.49
C PRO A 55 -5.60 -74.90 -76.31
N GLN A 56 -5.34 -75.95 -77.10
CA GLN A 56 -6.13 -77.19 -77.09
C GLN A 56 -6.27 -77.78 -75.67
N GLU A 57 -5.22 -77.67 -74.86
CA GLU A 57 -5.21 -78.07 -73.44
C GLU A 57 -6.22 -77.28 -72.59
N THR A 58 -6.40 -75.99 -72.88
CA THR A 58 -7.38 -75.13 -72.22
C THR A 58 -8.81 -75.42 -72.72
N ASP A 59 -8.99 -75.70 -74.02
CA ASP A 59 -10.30 -76.08 -74.58
C ASP A 59 -10.78 -77.43 -74.04
N ASP A 60 -9.90 -78.44 -74.00
CA ASP A 60 -10.18 -79.76 -73.44
C ASP A 60 -10.43 -79.68 -71.92
N TYR A 61 -9.68 -78.85 -71.18
CA TYR A 61 -9.95 -78.56 -69.77
C TYR A 61 -11.33 -77.91 -69.55
N ILE A 62 -11.72 -76.96 -70.40
CA ILE A 62 -13.04 -76.29 -70.31
C ILE A 62 -14.14 -77.29 -70.63
N ARG A 63 -14.01 -78.08 -71.70
CA ARG A 63 -14.97 -79.11 -72.10
C ARG A 63 -15.17 -80.14 -70.99
N GLU A 64 -14.09 -80.72 -70.50
CA GLU A 64 -14.12 -81.71 -69.43
C GLU A 64 -14.61 -81.11 -68.09
N SER A 65 -14.40 -79.81 -67.86
CA SER A 65 -14.98 -79.10 -66.70
C SER A 65 -16.50 -78.93 -66.78
N ILE A 66 -17.03 -78.71 -67.99
CA ILE A 66 -18.47 -78.65 -68.23
C ILE A 66 -19.07 -80.05 -68.08
N GLU A 67 -18.44 -81.07 -68.67
CA GLU A 67 -18.83 -82.48 -68.56
C GLU A 67 -18.85 -82.93 -67.09
N TYR A 68 -17.84 -82.57 -66.29
CA TYR A 68 -17.82 -82.80 -64.83
C TYR A 68 -19.05 -82.23 -64.13
N SER A 69 -19.41 -80.99 -64.47
CA SER A 69 -20.52 -80.26 -63.85
C SER A 69 -21.88 -80.85 -64.21
N LEU A 70 -21.96 -81.56 -65.34
CA LEU A 70 -23.13 -82.31 -65.81
C LEU A 70 -23.17 -83.76 -65.29
N GLY A 71 -22.20 -84.17 -64.45
CA GLY A 71 -22.13 -85.50 -63.86
C GLY A 71 -21.55 -86.57 -64.78
N LEU A 72 -20.90 -86.19 -65.87
CA LEU A 72 -20.24 -87.11 -66.80
C LEU A 72 -18.82 -87.46 -66.30
N PRO A 73 -18.30 -88.67 -66.63
CA PRO A 73 -16.97 -89.08 -66.23
C PRO A 73 -15.91 -88.22 -66.93
N VAL A 74 -14.91 -87.79 -66.16
CA VAL A 74 -13.83 -86.90 -66.60
C VAL A 74 -12.51 -87.65 -66.61
N SER A 75 -11.55 -87.21 -67.43
CA SER A 75 -10.22 -87.79 -67.44
C SER A 75 -9.50 -87.59 -66.10
N THR A 76 -8.69 -88.56 -65.71
CA THR A 76 -7.82 -88.46 -64.52
C THR A 76 -6.87 -87.28 -64.61
N HIS A 77 -6.42 -86.95 -65.82
CA HIS A 77 -5.51 -85.84 -66.09
C HIS A 77 -6.12 -84.48 -65.72
N THR A 78 -7.36 -84.22 -66.12
CA THR A 78 -8.06 -82.96 -65.76
C THR A 78 -8.30 -82.84 -64.26
N LEU A 79 -8.59 -83.94 -63.56
CA LEU A 79 -8.73 -83.93 -62.10
C LEU A 79 -7.40 -83.63 -61.39
N GLU A 80 -6.29 -84.24 -61.83
CA GLU A 80 -4.95 -83.96 -61.30
C GLU A 80 -4.53 -82.51 -61.55
N LEU A 81 -4.85 -81.96 -62.72
CA LEU A 81 -4.56 -80.57 -63.06
C LEU A 81 -5.35 -79.60 -62.16
N LYS A 82 -6.65 -79.85 -61.95
CA LYS A 82 -7.48 -79.09 -60.99
C LYS A 82 -6.95 -79.15 -59.58
N LEU A 83 -6.52 -80.34 -59.13
CA LEU A 83 -5.93 -80.53 -57.81
C LEU A 83 -4.67 -79.69 -57.67
N ARG A 84 -3.73 -79.76 -58.63
CA ARG A 84 -2.50 -78.96 -58.60
C ARG A 84 -2.77 -77.46 -58.62
N PHE A 85 -3.69 -76.97 -59.46
CA PHE A 85 -4.06 -75.55 -59.47
C PHE A 85 -4.71 -75.12 -58.16
N SER A 86 -5.58 -75.95 -57.58
CA SER A 86 -6.19 -75.68 -56.27
C SER A 86 -5.13 -75.65 -55.15
N GLU A 87 -4.16 -76.57 -55.15
CA GLU A 87 -3.07 -76.58 -54.17
C GLU A 87 -2.18 -75.35 -54.30
N GLU A 88 -1.84 -74.96 -55.54
CA GLU A 88 -0.98 -73.80 -55.79
C GLU A 88 -1.67 -72.48 -55.41
N THR A 89 -2.94 -72.32 -55.76
CA THR A 89 -3.74 -71.15 -55.33
C THR A 89 -3.91 -71.12 -53.81
N GLN A 90 -4.09 -72.28 -53.15
CA GLN A 90 -4.14 -72.37 -51.69
C GLN A 90 -2.80 -71.98 -51.04
N ARG A 91 -1.66 -72.40 -51.61
CA ARG A 91 -0.33 -71.98 -51.15
C ARG A 91 -0.15 -70.46 -51.28
N GLN A 92 -0.46 -69.90 -52.44
CA GLN A 92 -0.37 -68.46 -52.68
C GLN A 92 -1.25 -67.65 -51.73
N LEU A 93 -2.49 -68.10 -51.49
CA LEU A 93 -3.39 -67.46 -50.51
C LEU A 93 -2.82 -67.54 -49.10
N ARG A 94 -2.24 -68.69 -48.71
CA ARG A 94 -1.62 -68.87 -47.39
C ARG A 94 -0.42 -67.93 -47.22
N ASP A 95 0.42 -67.79 -48.23
CA ASP A 95 1.58 -66.89 -48.20
C ASP A 95 1.16 -65.42 -48.11
N GLN A 96 0.13 -65.02 -48.88
CA GLN A 96 -0.46 -63.68 -48.78
C GLN A 96 -1.05 -63.43 -47.39
N TYR A 97 -1.76 -64.40 -46.82
CA TYR A 97 -2.31 -64.30 -45.47
C TYR A 97 -1.20 -64.13 -44.42
N LEU A 98 -0.13 -64.92 -44.50
CA LEU A 98 1.01 -64.83 -43.58
C LEU A 98 1.73 -63.48 -43.71
N TYR A 99 1.94 -63.00 -44.94
CA TYR A 99 2.52 -61.69 -45.20
C TYR A 99 1.65 -60.55 -44.61
N LEU A 100 0.34 -60.57 -44.88
CA LEU A 100 -0.59 -59.57 -44.34
C LEU A 100 -0.64 -59.61 -42.81
N LYS A 101 -0.63 -60.79 -42.21
CA LYS A 101 -0.58 -60.96 -40.75
C LYS A 101 0.69 -60.38 -40.15
N SER A 102 1.85 -60.63 -40.77
CA SER A 102 3.13 -60.05 -40.34
C SER A 102 3.11 -58.52 -40.46
N LYS A 103 2.58 -58.00 -41.57
CA LYS A 103 2.48 -56.56 -41.82
C LYS A 103 1.53 -55.87 -40.85
N LEU A 104 0.41 -56.51 -40.50
CA LEU A 104 -0.52 -55.99 -39.49
C LEU A 104 0.17 -55.87 -38.13
N LYS A 105 0.89 -56.91 -37.71
CA LYS A 105 1.65 -56.90 -36.44
C LYS A 105 2.69 -55.79 -36.39
N GLU A 106 3.45 -55.59 -37.47
CA GLU A 106 4.43 -54.49 -37.57
C GLU A 106 3.76 -53.11 -37.44
N LYS A 107 2.58 -52.95 -38.03
CA LYS A 107 1.79 -51.71 -37.93
C LYS A 107 1.27 -51.49 -36.52
N ASP A 108 0.78 -52.53 -35.86
CA ASP A 108 0.33 -52.46 -34.47
C ASP A 108 1.49 -52.05 -33.53
N GLU A 109 2.66 -52.67 -33.67
CA GLU A 109 3.86 -52.31 -32.90
C GLU A 109 4.29 -50.85 -33.14
N THR A 110 4.14 -50.35 -34.36
CA THR A 110 4.43 -48.96 -34.69
C THR A 110 3.41 -48.00 -34.07
N ILE A 111 2.12 -48.36 -34.10
CA ILE A 111 1.05 -47.58 -33.45
C ILE A 111 1.30 -47.50 -31.95
N GLU A 112 1.65 -48.61 -31.29
CA GLU A 112 1.93 -48.59 -29.85
C GLU A 112 3.13 -47.71 -29.50
N ARG A 113 4.22 -47.77 -30.28
CA ARG A 113 5.38 -46.88 -30.08
C ARG A 113 5.00 -45.41 -30.19
N VAL A 114 4.25 -45.04 -31.23
CA VAL A 114 3.78 -43.66 -31.43
C VAL A 114 2.81 -43.23 -30.32
N ARG A 115 1.96 -44.14 -29.84
CA ARG A 115 1.03 -43.86 -28.74
C ARG A 115 1.79 -43.58 -27.44
N VAL A 116 2.81 -44.38 -27.12
CA VAL A 116 3.64 -44.14 -25.94
C VAL A 116 4.41 -42.83 -26.08
N GLU A 117 5.06 -42.58 -27.22
CA GLU A 117 5.80 -41.34 -27.47
C GLU A 117 4.90 -40.09 -27.38
N SER A 118 3.74 -40.10 -28.02
CA SER A 118 2.78 -39.00 -27.94
C SER A 118 2.27 -38.77 -26.51
N SER A 119 2.07 -39.82 -25.72
CA SER A 119 1.65 -39.69 -24.31
C SER A 119 2.72 -39.05 -23.43
N LEU A 120 3.99 -39.41 -23.63
CA LEU A 120 5.13 -38.82 -22.92
C LEU A 120 5.33 -37.35 -23.32
N ASN A 121 5.20 -37.04 -24.62
CA ASN A 121 5.28 -35.68 -25.12
C ASN A 121 4.15 -34.80 -24.56
N ALA A 122 2.92 -35.32 -24.50
CA ALA A 122 1.79 -34.61 -23.90
C ALA A 122 2.04 -34.30 -22.41
N LEU A 123 2.59 -35.26 -21.66
CA LEU A 123 2.95 -35.07 -20.26
C LEU A 123 4.06 -34.02 -20.09
N ALA A 124 5.09 -34.05 -20.94
CA ALA A 124 6.17 -33.07 -20.92
C ALA A 124 5.66 -31.66 -21.21
N VAL A 125 4.80 -31.49 -22.21
CA VAL A 125 4.16 -30.21 -22.53
C VAL A 125 3.30 -29.73 -21.36
N LYS A 126 2.52 -30.63 -20.72
CA LYS A 126 1.72 -30.27 -19.55
C LYS A 126 2.59 -29.73 -18.41
N LYS A 127 3.69 -30.41 -18.06
CA LYS A 127 4.63 -29.94 -17.03
C LYS A 127 5.23 -28.59 -17.38
N PHE A 128 5.64 -28.39 -18.63
CA PHE A 128 6.18 -27.11 -19.09
C PHE A 128 5.16 -25.97 -18.95
N VAL A 129 3.89 -26.22 -19.28
CA VAL A 129 2.82 -25.23 -19.11
C VAL A 129 2.61 -24.89 -17.63
N GLU A 130 2.60 -25.89 -16.74
CA GLU A 130 2.47 -25.69 -15.29
C GLU A 130 3.62 -24.85 -14.73
N GLU A 131 4.87 -25.14 -15.12
CA GLU A 131 6.05 -24.37 -14.70
C GLU A 131 6.00 -22.93 -15.24
N ASN A 132 5.61 -22.74 -16.49
CA ASN A 132 5.48 -21.41 -17.08
C ASN A 132 4.38 -20.58 -16.40
N GLN A 133 3.25 -21.21 -16.04
CA GLN A 133 2.20 -20.56 -15.24
C GLN A 133 2.69 -20.15 -13.86
N LYS A 134 3.48 -21.01 -13.20
CA LYS A 134 4.10 -20.70 -11.91
C LYS A 134 5.07 -19.51 -12.03
N LEU A 135 5.94 -19.52 -13.04
CA LEU A 135 6.87 -18.42 -13.31
C LEU A 135 6.13 -17.12 -13.61
N ALA A 136 5.03 -17.16 -14.38
CA ALA A 136 4.21 -15.99 -14.65
C ALA A 136 3.58 -15.40 -13.36
N ALA A 137 3.13 -16.26 -12.44
CA ALA A 137 2.61 -15.84 -11.14
C ALA A 137 3.70 -15.20 -10.27
N GLU A 138 4.91 -15.77 -10.26
CA GLU A 138 6.08 -15.21 -9.55
C GLU A 138 6.50 -13.85 -10.12
N CYS A 139 6.55 -13.72 -11.45
CA CYS A 139 6.80 -12.44 -12.13
C CYS A 139 5.74 -11.38 -11.76
N SER A 140 4.46 -11.76 -11.71
CA SER A 140 3.39 -10.85 -11.29
C SER A 140 3.56 -10.40 -9.84
N ASN A 141 3.91 -11.31 -8.93
CA ASN A 141 4.18 -10.99 -7.54
C ASN A 141 5.37 -10.03 -7.39
N LEU A 142 6.51 -10.34 -8.02
CA LEU A 142 7.68 -9.48 -8.02
C LEU A 142 7.37 -8.08 -8.58
N LEU A 143 6.60 -8.00 -9.65
CA LEU A 143 6.17 -6.72 -10.22
C LEU A 143 5.29 -5.91 -9.27
N ASN A 144 4.41 -6.57 -8.52
CA ASN A 144 3.61 -5.91 -7.48
C ASN A 144 4.49 -5.40 -6.33
N GLN A 145 5.52 -6.16 -5.94
CA GLN A 145 6.49 -5.72 -4.93
C GLN A 145 7.30 -4.52 -5.44
N CYS A 146 7.81 -4.53 -6.67
CA CYS A 146 8.51 -3.39 -7.26
C CYS A 146 7.64 -2.13 -7.22
N LYS A 147 6.36 -2.23 -7.63
CA LYS A 147 5.42 -1.10 -7.54
C LYS A 147 5.20 -0.59 -6.11
N LYS A 148 5.22 -1.47 -5.11
CA LYS A 148 5.13 -1.08 -3.70
C LYS A 148 6.38 -0.30 -3.28
N TRP A 149 7.56 -0.78 -3.63
CA TRP A 149 8.83 -0.13 -3.31
C TRP A 149 9.00 1.19 -4.06
N GLU A 150 8.59 1.29 -5.32
CA GLU A 150 8.58 2.55 -6.06
C GLU A 150 7.75 3.64 -5.36
N LYS A 151 6.56 3.27 -4.86
CA LYS A 151 5.73 4.18 -4.06
C LYS A 151 6.42 4.61 -2.77
N GLU A 152 7.06 3.67 -2.07
CA GLU A 152 7.77 3.98 -0.83
C GLU A 152 8.98 4.90 -1.08
N CYS A 153 9.77 4.64 -2.13
CA CYS A 153 10.86 5.53 -2.54
C CYS A 153 10.35 6.94 -2.85
N SER A 154 9.24 7.06 -3.58
CA SER A 154 8.62 8.36 -3.87
C SER A 154 8.18 9.09 -2.61
N LEU A 155 7.71 8.38 -1.58
CA LEU A 155 7.37 8.99 -0.29
C LEU A 155 8.63 9.49 0.43
N TYR A 156 9.71 8.72 0.43
CA TYR A 156 10.98 9.16 1.01
C TYR A 156 11.57 10.38 0.32
N ASP A 157 11.48 10.44 -1.02
CA ASP A 157 11.93 11.62 -1.76
C ASP A 157 11.10 12.86 -1.41
N HIS A 158 9.78 12.71 -1.30
CA HIS A 158 8.88 13.79 -0.90
C HIS A 158 9.15 14.26 0.54
N ASP A 159 9.32 13.33 1.48
CA ASP A 159 9.64 13.66 2.87
C ASP A 159 11.00 14.38 2.99
N ARG A 160 12.00 13.96 2.20
CA ARG A 160 13.31 14.62 2.16
C ARG A 160 13.20 16.05 1.66
N GLU A 161 12.41 16.28 0.62
CA GLU A 161 12.19 17.62 0.06
C GLU A 161 11.44 18.52 1.05
N ALA A 162 10.38 18.01 1.67
CA ALA A 162 9.64 18.74 2.70
C ALA A 162 10.52 19.14 3.91
N LEU A 163 11.45 18.26 4.32
CA LEU A 163 12.41 18.57 5.39
C LEU A 163 13.43 19.63 4.96
N MET A 164 13.86 19.62 3.70
CA MET A 164 14.76 20.63 3.15
C MET A 164 14.09 22.01 3.13
N ASP A 165 12.84 22.09 2.65
CA ASP A 165 12.04 23.32 2.63
C ASP A 165 11.81 23.85 4.04
N PHE A 166 11.50 22.98 4.99
CA PHE A 166 11.37 23.36 6.40
C PHE A 166 12.67 23.95 6.96
N GLY A 167 13.81 23.35 6.62
CA GLY A 167 15.13 23.87 7.01
C GLY A 167 15.39 25.28 6.46
N ASN A 168 15.09 25.50 5.17
CA ASN A 168 15.23 26.80 4.53
C ASN A 168 14.32 27.87 5.18
N GLU A 169 13.06 27.51 5.45
CA GLU A 169 12.10 28.39 6.11
C GLU A 169 12.51 28.73 7.55
N ALA A 170 13.03 27.76 8.30
CA ALA A 170 13.55 28.00 9.65
C ALA A 170 14.79 28.92 9.64
N ASP A 171 15.70 28.74 8.68
CA ASP A 171 16.89 29.60 8.50
C ASP A 171 16.50 31.03 8.11
N ASN A 172 15.52 31.20 7.22
CA ASN A 172 14.98 32.52 6.88
C ASN A 172 14.37 33.22 8.11
N ARG A 173 13.56 32.52 8.91
CA ARG A 173 12.98 33.07 10.13
C ARG A 173 14.05 33.46 11.16
N ALA A 174 15.12 32.66 11.27
CA ALA A 174 16.24 32.98 12.15
C ALA A 174 16.94 34.27 11.70
N LYS A 175 17.22 34.41 10.40
CA LYS A 175 17.80 35.63 9.82
C LYS A 175 16.93 36.86 10.01
N GLU A 176 15.61 36.73 9.84
CA GLU A 176 14.66 37.82 10.11
C GLU A 176 14.69 38.25 11.57
N ALA A 177 14.71 37.29 12.51
CA ALA A 177 14.79 37.58 13.93
C ALA A 177 16.13 38.24 14.32
N GLU A 178 17.25 37.77 13.76
CA GLU A 178 18.57 38.39 13.95
C GLU A 178 18.60 39.83 13.44
N SER A 179 18.06 40.09 12.24
CA SER A 179 17.93 41.46 11.71
C SER A 179 17.11 42.35 12.63
N HIS A 180 15.97 41.85 13.13
CA HIS A 180 15.10 42.61 14.01
C HIS A 180 15.75 42.92 15.37
N VAL A 181 16.54 41.98 15.92
CA VAL A 181 17.33 42.24 17.14
C VAL A 181 18.36 43.32 16.88
N HIS A 182 19.08 43.25 15.77
CA HIS A 182 20.07 44.27 15.41
C HIS A 182 19.43 45.66 15.27
N ASP A 183 18.27 45.76 14.60
CA ASP A 183 17.52 47.01 14.47
C ASP A 183 17.07 47.59 15.83
N LEU A 184 16.70 46.71 16.78
CA LEU A 184 16.33 47.12 18.13
C LEU A 184 17.54 47.53 18.97
N GLU A 185 18.67 46.84 18.84
CA GLU A 185 19.93 47.20 19.50
C GLU A 185 20.39 48.60 19.06
N ASP A 186 20.30 48.89 17.75
CA ASP A 186 20.60 50.21 17.20
C ASP A 186 19.67 51.31 17.75
N GLN A 187 18.37 51.01 17.89
CA GLN A 187 17.40 51.94 18.49
C GLN A 187 17.67 52.16 19.99
N LEU A 188 17.98 51.10 20.74
CA LEU A 188 18.34 51.19 22.15
C LEU A 188 19.61 52.01 22.35
N SER A 189 20.63 51.83 21.49
CA SER A 189 21.85 52.63 21.54
C SER A 189 21.55 54.13 21.40
N LYS A 190 20.74 54.50 20.39
CA LYS A 190 20.32 55.90 20.16
C LYS A 190 19.54 56.47 21.35
N LEU A 191 18.56 55.74 21.87
CA LEU A 191 17.78 56.17 23.04
C LEU A 191 18.64 56.28 24.30
N SER A 192 19.63 55.40 24.47
CA SER A 192 20.57 55.48 25.59
C SER A 192 21.46 56.72 25.49
N GLU A 193 21.94 57.06 24.30
CA GLU A 193 22.71 58.29 24.05
C GLU A 193 21.86 59.55 24.34
N GLU A 194 20.60 59.58 23.89
CA GLU A 194 19.65 60.66 24.18
C GLU A 194 19.36 60.78 25.69
N LEU A 195 19.15 59.66 26.38
CA LEU A 195 18.90 59.66 27.83
C LEU A 195 20.09 60.20 28.61
N GLU A 196 21.31 59.76 28.29
CA GLU A 196 22.53 60.28 28.91
C GLU A 196 22.68 61.79 28.63
N PHE A 197 22.36 62.25 27.42
CA PHE A 197 22.34 63.68 27.10
C PHE A 197 21.41 64.48 28.03
N TYR A 198 20.17 64.04 28.21
CA TYR A 198 19.21 64.72 29.10
C TYR A 198 19.58 64.65 30.58
N LYS A 199 20.14 63.52 31.02
CA LYS A 199 20.63 63.36 32.39
C LYS A 199 21.73 64.36 32.73
N HIS A 200 22.73 64.52 31.86
CA HIS A 200 23.79 65.52 32.04
C HIS A 200 23.24 66.95 32.08
N GLN A 201 22.20 67.25 31.28
CA GLN A 201 21.51 68.54 31.31
C GLN A 201 20.79 68.79 32.65
N SER A 202 20.09 67.77 33.18
CA SER A 202 19.36 67.86 34.44
C SER A 202 20.28 67.95 35.66
N GLU A 203 21.35 67.15 35.71
CA GLU A 203 22.36 67.20 36.77
C GLU A 203 23.08 68.57 36.81
N SER A 204 23.23 69.22 35.65
CA SER A 204 23.74 70.60 35.57
C SER A 204 22.77 71.65 36.14
N GLN A 205 21.47 71.32 36.30
CA GLN A 205 20.44 72.21 36.85
C GLN A 205 20.13 71.94 38.34
N GLN A 206 20.55 70.81 38.90
CA GLN A 206 20.23 70.35 40.25
C GLN A 206 21.20 70.84 41.34
N VAL A 207 21.65 72.11 41.27
CA VAL A 207 22.49 72.74 42.31
C VAL A 207 21.72 73.81 43.12
N SER A 208 20.42 73.97 42.90
CA SER A 208 19.59 74.93 43.65
C SER A 208 18.32 74.27 44.18
N GLU A 209 18.00 74.55 45.44
CA GLU A 209 16.77 74.21 46.17
C GLU A 209 16.67 72.83 46.83
N VAL A 210 17.30 72.72 48.00
CA VAL A 210 16.79 71.88 49.09
C VAL A 210 16.60 72.77 50.32
N THR A 211 15.39 73.31 50.54
CA THR A 211 14.90 73.73 51.87
C THR A 211 13.40 74.08 51.81
N LYS A 212 12.52 73.15 52.20
CA LYS A 212 11.21 73.41 52.86
C LYS A 212 10.51 72.09 53.15
N THR A 213 10.89 71.43 54.23
CA THR A 213 10.58 70.03 54.57
C THR A 213 9.36 69.87 55.50
N SER A 214 8.21 70.49 55.18
CA SER A 214 6.95 70.12 55.87
C SER A 214 5.70 70.63 55.15
N SER A 215 5.68 71.88 54.68
CA SER A 215 4.52 72.41 53.93
C SER A 215 4.51 71.99 52.46
N SER A 216 5.68 71.67 51.89
CA SER A 216 5.80 71.14 50.53
C SER A 216 5.29 69.71 50.44
N GLU A 217 5.53 68.88 51.45
CA GLU A 217 5.12 67.47 51.46
C GLU A 217 3.61 67.33 51.32
N HIS A 218 2.83 68.09 52.10
CA HIS A 218 1.37 68.08 51.98
C HIS A 218 0.88 68.56 50.61
N PHE A 219 1.51 69.60 50.05
CA PHE A 219 1.17 70.10 48.72
C PHE A 219 1.56 69.11 47.61
N LEU A 220 2.70 68.45 47.74
CA LEU A 220 3.20 67.44 46.81
C LEU A 220 2.34 66.17 46.88
N ILE A 221 1.92 65.74 48.07
CA ILE A 221 1.00 64.61 48.25
C ILE A 221 -0.38 64.94 47.64
N ASP A 222 -0.92 66.14 47.89
CA ASP A 222 -2.20 66.57 47.29
C ASP A 222 -2.10 66.67 45.76
N THR A 223 -0.96 67.14 45.24
CA THR A 223 -0.68 67.22 43.80
C THR A 223 -0.54 65.82 43.20
N LEU A 224 0.22 64.92 43.84
CA LEU A 224 0.45 63.55 43.39
C LEU A 224 -0.83 62.71 43.38
N LEU A 225 -1.64 62.79 44.44
CA LEU A 225 -2.96 62.14 44.49
C LEU A 225 -3.94 62.72 43.46
N SER A 226 -3.71 63.96 43.00
CA SER A 226 -4.52 64.58 41.95
C SER A 226 -4.07 64.23 40.54
N THR A 227 -2.77 64.03 40.33
CA THR A 227 -2.22 63.60 39.03
C THR A 227 -2.45 62.11 38.79
N LEU A 228 -2.31 61.26 39.81
CA LEU A 228 -2.37 59.80 39.65
C LEU A 228 -3.79 59.22 39.76
N ILE A 229 -4.73 59.94 40.40
CA ILE A 229 -6.08 59.45 40.66
C ILE A 229 -7.08 60.40 40.00
N THR A 230 -7.39 60.12 38.73
CA THR A 230 -8.24 60.95 37.86
C THR A 230 -9.69 60.46 37.75
N LYS A 231 -10.11 59.46 38.53
CA LYS A 231 -11.47 58.90 38.45
C LYS A 231 -12.49 59.81 39.13
N ASP A 232 -13.51 60.28 38.41
CA ASP A 232 -14.53 61.21 38.94
C ASP A 232 -15.51 60.60 39.97
N ASN A 233 -15.50 59.29 40.17
CA ASN A 233 -16.44 58.59 41.08
C ASN A 233 -15.98 58.56 42.55
N ILE A 234 -14.80 59.11 42.84
CA ILE A 234 -14.12 59.07 44.16
C ILE A 234 -15.02 59.55 45.33
N PRO A 235 -15.73 60.68 45.25
CA PRO A 235 -16.50 61.18 46.40
C PRO A 235 -17.65 60.24 46.77
N SER A 236 -18.29 59.63 45.77
CA SER A 236 -19.39 58.68 45.96
C SER A 236 -18.90 57.36 46.56
N THR A 237 -17.75 56.84 46.09
CA THR A 237 -17.17 55.58 46.60
C THR A 237 -16.67 55.73 48.03
N ALA A 238 -15.97 56.81 48.35
CA ALA A 238 -15.49 57.09 49.71
C ALA A 238 -16.64 57.33 50.70
N HIS A 239 -17.68 58.05 50.30
CA HIS A 239 -18.86 58.28 51.14
C HIS A 239 -19.61 56.98 51.43
N SER A 240 -19.88 56.18 50.38
CA SER A 240 -20.53 54.87 50.51
C SER A 240 -19.73 53.91 51.39
N PHE A 241 -18.40 53.98 51.34
CA PHE A 241 -17.52 53.21 52.21
C PHE A 241 -17.64 53.60 53.68
N LEU A 242 -17.63 54.90 54.00
CA LEU A 242 -17.81 55.35 55.37
C LEU A 242 -19.20 55.00 55.92
N GLU A 243 -20.23 55.08 55.08
CA GLU A 243 -21.61 54.69 55.42
C GLU A 243 -21.74 53.19 55.70
N ALA A 244 -21.18 52.34 54.84
CA ALA A 244 -21.14 50.88 55.02
C ALA A 244 -20.33 50.45 56.25
N ASN A 245 -19.43 51.30 56.77
CA ASN A 245 -18.63 51.06 57.96
C ASN A 245 -18.99 52.00 59.14
N SER A 246 -20.19 52.58 59.13
CA SER A 246 -20.68 53.53 60.15
C SER A 246 -20.77 52.95 61.57
N GLY A 247 -20.72 51.62 61.73
CA GLY A 247 -20.57 50.95 63.02
C GLY A 247 -19.18 51.10 63.67
N VAL A 248 -18.18 51.61 62.93
CA VAL A 248 -16.85 51.95 63.45
C VAL A 248 -16.85 53.42 63.85
N GLU A 249 -16.58 53.73 65.12
CA GLU A 249 -16.66 55.09 65.69
C GLU A 249 -15.86 56.13 64.89
N VAL A 250 -14.69 55.74 64.36
CA VAL A 250 -13.84 56.62 63.54
C VAL A 250 -14.47 56.92 62.18
N CYS A 251 -15.05 55.91 61.50
CA CYS A 251 -15.74 56.12 60.23
C CYS A 251 -16.99 56.99 60.40
N GLN A 252 -17.72 56.83 61.51
CA GLN A 252 -18.87 57.65 61.84
C GLN A 252 -18.48 59.12 62.06
N LYS A 253 -17.41 59.39 62.82
CA LYS A 253 -16.89 60.76 63.02
C LYS A 253 -16.38 61.39 61.73
N MET A 254 -15.69 60.63 60.89
CA MET A 254 -15.23 61.10 59.58
C MET A 254 -16.40 61.40 58.63
N LEU A 255 -17.48 60.61 58.69
CA LEU A 255 -18.69 60.85 57.92
C LEU A 255 -19.41 62.14 58.36
N GLN A 256 -19.48 62.41 59.68
CA GLN A 256 -20.04 63.67 60.21
C GLN A 256 -19.24 64.91 59.81
N MET A 257 -17.93 64.75 59.57
CA MET A 257 -17.03 65.82 59.16
C MET A 257 -16.77 65.84 57.64
N TRP A 258 -17.51 65.06 56.84
CA TRP A 258 -17.21 64.81 55.43
C TRP A 258 -16.99 66.08 54.59
N GLU A 259 -17.86 67.07 54.73
CA GLU A 259 -17.78 68.36 54.01
C GLU A 259 -16.56 69.20 54.40
N SER A 260 -15.96 68.93 55.56
CA SER A 260 -14.76 69.61 56.07
C SER A 260 -13.46 68.83 55.81
N LEU A 261 -13.55 67.61 55.25
CA LEU A 261 -12.37 66.82 54.90
C LEU A 261 -11.68 67.39 53.67
N LYS A 262 -10.34 67.36 53.68
CA LYS A 262 -9.56 67.73 52.50
C LYS A 262 -9.86 66.77 51.34
N PRO A 263 -9.85 67.24 50.09
CA PRO A 263 -10.07 66.38 48.92
C PRO A 263 -9.09 65.20 48.83
N SER A 264 -7.84 65.37 49.26
CA SER A 264 -6.86 64.28 49.33
C SER A 264 -7.21 63.23 50.37
N THR A 265 -7.76 63.63 51.52
CA THR A 265 -8.27 62.70 52.53
C THR A 265 -9.46 61.90 52.00
N GLN A 266 -10.36 62.53 51.24
CA GLN A 266 -11.47 61.84 50.56
C GLN A 266 -10.97 60.84 49.51
N LYS A 267 -9.91 61.19 48.76
CA LYS A 267 -9.24 60.28 47.80
C LYS A 267 -8.61 59.06 48.49
N VAL A 268 -7.91 59.27 49.60
CA VAL A 268 -7.31 58.18 50.39
C VAL A 268 -8.39 57.23 50.93
N LEU A 269 -9.55 57.77 51.34
CA LEU A 269 -10.69 56.95 51.77
C LEU A 269 -11.30 56.14 50.62
N ALA A 270 -11.40 56.73 49.42
CA ALA A 270 -11.85 55.99 48.23
C ALA A 270 -10.88 54.84 47.91
N LEU A 271 -9.56 55.08 47.96
CA LEU A 271 -8.57 54.04 47.80
C LEU A 271 -8.69 52.95 48.86
N ALA A 272 -8.90 53.31 50.13
CA ALA A 272 -9.11 52.34 51.20
C ALA A 272 -10.35 51.46 50.93
N SER A 273 -11.39 52.02 50.30
CA SER A 273 -12.56 51.26 49.88
C SER A 273 -12.27 50.29 48.73
N GLU A 274 -11.53 50.72 47.72
CA GLU A 274 -11.12 49.85 46.60
C GLU A 274 -10.22 48.73 47.10
N VAL A 275 -9.28 49.03 48.01
CA VAL A 275 -8.43 48.01 48.65
C VAL A 275 -9.26 47.00 49.43
N LYS A 276 -10.31 47.43 50.14
CA LYS A 276 -11.20 46.50 50.87
C LYS A 276 -11.97 45.59 49.92
N ILE A 277 -12.47 46.13 48.80
CA ILE A 277 -13.17 45.34 47.77
C ILE A 277 -12.21 44.35 47.11
N LEU A 278 -11.02 44.80 46.72
CA LEU A 278 -9.98 43.95 46.13
C LEU A 278 -9.54 42.83 47.07
N LEU A 279 -9.48 43.06 48.38
CA LEU A 279 -9.21 42.01 49.36
C LEU A 279 -10.30 40.93 49.38
N GLN A 280 -11.57 41.35 49.34
CA GLN A 280 -12.70 40.41 49.25
C GLN A 280 -12.69 39.63 47.93
N GLU A 281 -12.45 40.31 46.80
CA GLU A 281 -12.30 39.66 45.50
C GLU A 281 -11.12 38.69 45.47
N LYS A 282 -9.99 39.05 46.07
CA LYS A 282 -8.82 38.18 46.21
C LYS A 282 -9.16 36.92 47.02
N ASP A 283 -9.92 37.04 48.11
CA ASP A 283 -10.36 35.88 48.89
C ASP A 283 -11.35 35.00 48.10
N HIS A 284 -12.26 35.59 47.32
CA HIS A 284 -13.13 34.84 46.41
C HIS A 284 -12.34 34.10 45.31
N LEU A 285 -11.35 34.76 44.70
CA LEU A 285 -10.48 34.15 43.70
C LEU A 285 -9.64 33.03 44.28
N MET A 286 -9.13 33.19 45.52
CA MET A 286 -8.44 32.13 46.23
C MET A 286 -9.35 30.91 46.44
N ASN A 287 -10.59 31.11 46.90
CA ASN A 287 -11.54 30.00 47.09
C ASN A 287 -11.89 29.30 45.77
N ASN A 288 -12.06 30.05 44.68
CA ASN A 288 -12.31 29.48 43.35
C ASN A 288 -11.11 28.68 42.85
N LEU A 289 -9.89 29.18 43.08
CA LEU A 289 -8.66 28.48 42.71
C LEU A 289 -8.55 27.15 43.48
N THR A 290 -8.78 27.16 44.80
CA THR A 290 -8.77 25.92 45.60
C THR A 290 -9.83 24.92 45.12
N THR A 291 -11.04 25.38 44.81
CA THR A 291 -12.09 24.53 44.22
C THR A 291 -11.65 23.93 42.88
N ALA A 292 -11.06 24.74 41.99
CA ALA A 292 -10.58 24.27 40.70
C ALA A 292 -9.44 23.25 40.84
N GLU A 293 -8.55 23.42 41.82
CA GLU A 293 -7.49 22.45 42.12
C GLU A 293 -8.06 21.11 42.62
N GLU A 294 -9.10 21.13 43.45
CA GLU A 294 -9.81 19.93 43.90
C GLU A 294 -10.53 19.20 42.74
N GLU A 295 -11.20 19.94 41.85
CA GLU A 295 -11.83 19.38 40.66
C GLU A 295 -10.80 18.70 39.75
N VAL A 296 -9.65 19.33 39.51
CA VAL A 296 -8.56 18.74 38.73
C VAL A 296 -8.06 17.44 39.37
N LYS A 297 -7.97 17.39 40.70
CA LYS A 297 -7.56 16.18 41.42
C LYS A 297 -8.57 15.05 41.24
N VAL A 298 -9.87 15.33 41.38
CA VAL A 298 -10.92 14.33 41.15
C VAL A 298 -10.89 13.83 39.70
N LEU A 299 -10.79 14.73 38.73
CA LEU A 299 -10.68 14.35 37.31
C LEU A 299 -9.43 13.50 37.03
N TYR A 300 -8.31 13.79 37.68
CA TYR A 300 -7.11 12.97 37.56
C TYR A 300 -7.34 11.55 38.10
N GLU A 301 -7.99 11.41 39.27
CA GLU A 301 -8.34 10.11 39.85
C GLU A 301 -9.32 9.33 38.96
N GLU A 302 -10.34 9.98 38.43
CA GLU A 302 -11.29 9.38 37.47
C GLU A 302 -10.58 8.93 36.19
N ASN A 303 -9.68 9.75 35.67
CA ASN A 303 -8.92 9.43 34.46
C ASN A 303 -7.98 8.24 34.70
N ASP A 304 -7.33 8.14 35.87
CA ASP A 304 -6.51 6.96 36.23
C ASP A 304 -7.36 5.67 36.33
N ILE A 305 -8.58 5.75 36.86
CA ILE A 305 -9.52 4.62 36.88
C ILE A 305 -9.90 4.21 35.46
N LEU A 306 -10.27 5.16 34.61
CA LEU A 306 -10.60 4.91 33.20
C LEU A 306 -9.41 4.30 32.44
N ASP A 307 -8.20 4.79 32.69
CA ASP A 307 -6.97 4.27 32.11
C ASP A 307 -6.70 2.82 32.52
N LYS A 308 -6.91 2.50 33.80
CA LYS A 308 -6.81 1.12 34.31
C LYS A 308 -7.83 0.21 33.64
N GLU A 309 -9.06 0.67 33.43
CA GLU A 309 -10.11 -0.11 32.78
C GLU A 309 -9.86 -0.28 31.27
N ASN A 310 -9.42 0.77 30.56
CA ASN A 310 -8.98 0.69 29.18
C ASN A 310 -7.83 -0.32 29.00
N ARG A 311 -6.83 -0.29 29.89
CA ARG A 311 -5.75 -1.29 29.90
C ARG A 311 -6.27 -2.71 30.12
N ARG A 312 -7.30 -2.91 30.96
CA ARG A 312 -7.94 -4.22 31.16
C ARG A 312 -8.70 -4.67 29.92
N LEU A 313 -9.46 -3.79 29.28
CA LEU A 313 -10.21 -4.08 28.05
C LEU A 313 -9.26 -4.44 26.90
N MET A 314 -8.17 -3.70 26.70
CA MET A 314 -7.16 -4.02 25.70
C MET A 314 -6.54 -5.41 25.93
N LYS A 315 -6.27 -5.78 27.19
CA LYS A 315 -5.82 -7.14 27.53
C LYS A 315 -6.87 -8.21 27.22
N ARG A 316 -8.16 -7.93 27.43
CA ARG A 316 -9.25 -8.87 27.04
C ARG A 316 -9.33 -9.03 25.53
N LEU A 317 -9.34 -7.93 24.78
CA LEU A 317 -9.34 -7.96 23.31
C LEU A 317 -8.14 -8.72 22.75
N GLN A 318 -6.95 -8.53 23.33
CA GLN A 318 -5.77 -9.28 22.94
C GLN A 318 -5.89 -10.78 23.24
N LYS A 319 -6.45 -11.13 24.41
CA LYS A 319 -6.75 -12.54 24.77
C LYS A 319 -7.81 -13.15 23.85
N GLU A 320 -8.88 -12.43 23.51
CA GLU A 320 -9.90 -12.91 22.56
C GLU A 320 -9.31 -13.13 21.16
N ARG A 321 -8.42 -12.23 20.69
CA ARG A 321 -7.65 -12.45 19.46
C ARG A 321 -6.75 -13.69 19.54
N GLN A 322 -6.13 -13.94 20.69
CA GLN A 322 -5.30 -15.14 20.90
C GLN A 322 -6.15 -16.43 20.97
N VAL A 323 -7.30 -16.42 21.65
CA VAL A 323 -8.21 -17.58 21.71
C VAL A 323 -8.79 -17.91 20.32
N ASN A 324 -9.09 -16.90 19.51
CA ASN A 324 -9.50 -17.10 18.11
C ASN A 324 -8.36 -17.61 17.21
N SER A 325 -7.10 -17.52 17.65
CA SER A 325 -5.93 -18.06 16.96
C SER A 325 -5.57 -19.49 17.38
N ASP A 326 -6.15 -20.00 18.48
CA ASP A 326 -5.81 -21.29 19.08
C ASP A 326 -6.68 -22.48 18.59
N SER A 327 -7.47 -22.30 17.52
CA SER A 327 -8.14 -23.43 16.84
C SER A 327 -7.22 -24.20 15.88
N GLY A 328 -5.93 -23.83 15.80
CA GLY A 328 -4.96 -24.45 14.91
C GLY A 328 -3.69 -24.92 15.62
N GLY A 329 -3.65 -26.21 15.97
CA GLY A 329 -2.42 -27.00 15.94
C GLY A 329 -1.49 -26.91 17.17
N LYS A 330 -1.55 -27.97 17.99
CA LYS A 330 -0.52 -28.39 18.95
C LYS A 330 0.89 -28.41 18.31
N THR A 331 1.90 -27.81 18.94
CA THR A 331 3.15 -28.52 19.30
C THR A 331 3.80 -27.91 20.54
N SER A 332 4.28 -28.82 21.36
CA SER A 332 4.81 -28.68 22.71
C SER A 332 6.23 -28.10 22.76
N SER A 333 6.46 -27.37 23.84
CA SER A 333 7.74 -26.88 24.37
C SER A 333 8.88 -27.91 24.44
N ALA A 334 10.11 -27.47 24.15
CA ALA A 334 11.29 -27.90 24.90
C ALA A 334 12.40 -26.83 24.87
N SER A 335 12.88 -26.54 26.09
CA SER A 335 13.99 -25.68 26.49
C SER A 335 15.35 -26.30 26.15
N LEU A 336 16.38 -25.48 25.87
CA LEU A 336 17.63 -25.39 26.65
C LEU A 336 18.80 -24.68 25.90
N LYS A 337 19.29 -23.61 26.54
CA LYS A 337 20.69 -23.38 26.96
C LYS A 337 21.72 -22.74 26.01
N ASN A 338 22.21 -21.59 26.49
CA ASN A 338 23.41 -20.81 26.10
C ASN A 338 24.69 -21.64 25.85
N ASN A 339 25.50 -21.23 24.87
CA ASN A 339 26.90 -20.83 25.13
C ASN A 339 27.61 -20.13 23.95
N LYS A 340 28.41 -19.11 24.31
CA LYS A 340 29.38 -18.36 23.48
C LYS A 340 30.45 -19.27 22.85
N ARG A 341 30.87 -18.96 21.61
CA ARG A 341 32.29 -18.67 21.24
C ARG A 341 32.44 -18.19 19.79
N LYS A 342 33.48 -17.35 19.61
CA LYS A 342 33.90 -16.55 18.44
C LYS A 342 34.38 -17.39 17.25
N GLY A 343 34.23 -16.84 16.03
CA GLY A 343 35.00 -17.21 14.84
C GLY A 343 34.35 -16.66 13.55
N SER A 344 35.11 -15.92 12.74
CA SER A 344 34.76 -15.30 11.44
C SER A 344 35.93 -15.56 10.48
N PRO A 345 35.84 -15.36 9.15
CA PRO A 345 34.77 -15.66 8.18
C PRO A 345 35.31 -16.44 6.95
N ARG A 346 34.47 -17.20 6.23
CA ARG A 346 34.46 -17.23 4.75
C ARG A 346 33.43 -18.20 4.17
N GLU A 347 32.64 -17.62 3.27
CA GLU A 347 32.15 -18.12 1.97
C GLU A 347 31.25 -19.37 1.88
N ASN A 348 30.10 -19.10 1.24
CA ASN A 348 29.24 -19.97 0.44
C ASN A 348 28.23 -20.85 1.17
N SER A 349 27.00 -20.34 1.28
CA SER A 349 25.79 -21.15 1.21
C SER A 349 24.60 -20.34 0.66
N PRO A 350 23.66 -20.99 -0.06
CA PRO A 350 22.62 -20.32 -0.84
C PRO A 350 21.49 -19.82 0.08
N ILE A 351 21.03 -18.60 -0.18
CA ILE A 351 19.88 -18.00 0.50
C ILE A 351 18.60 -18.66 -0.05
N GLU A 352 18.18 -19.74 0.59
CA GLU A 352 16.77 -20.14 0.70
C GLU A 352 16.25 -19.65 2.05
N LYS A 353 16.01 -18.35 2.14
CA LYS A 353 15.12 -17.77 3.15
C LYS A 353 14.22 -16.79 2.43
N LYS A 354 13.05 -17.29 2.02
CA LYS A 354 11.87 -16.46 1.76
C LYS A 354 11.69 -15.58 2.99
N ILE A 355 12.01 -14.30 2.86
CA ILE A 355 11.61 -13.31 3.84
C ILE A 355 10.19 -12.92 3.45
N ASP A 356 9.22 -13.65 3.98
CA ASP A 356 7.81 -13.30 3.86
C ASP A 356 7.53 -12.08 4.74
N PHE A 357 7.77 -10.88 4.21
CA PHE A 357 7.23 -9.64 4.76
C PHE A 357 5.76 -9.51 4.34
N ILE A 358 4.90 -10.36 4.91
CA ILE A 358 3.48 -10.04 5.06
C ILE A 358 3.34 -9.36 6.42
N GLU A 359 4.01 -8.22 6.59
CA GLU A 359 3.69 -7.31 7.67
C GLU A 359 2.66 -6.33 7.11
N SER A 360 1.45 -6.40 7.67
CA SER A 360 0.31 -5.54 7.39
C SER A 360 0.60 -4.12 7.90
N VAL A 361 1.61 -3.46 7.33
CA VAL A 361 1.85 -2.04 7.53
C VAL A 361 0.89 -1.33 6.60
N SER A 362 -0.12 -0.72 7.19
CA SER A 362 -1.00 0.24 6.50
C SER A 362 -0.12 1.21 5.70
N PRO A 363 -0.43 1.51 4.43
CA PRO A 363 0.42 2.36 3.60
C PRO A 363 0.72 3.67 4.33
N ARG A 364 2.01 3.94 4.55
CA ARG A 364 2.48 5.16 5.19
C ARG A 364 2.02 6.36 4.35
N GLN A 365 1.50 7.38 5.01
CA GLN A 365 1.11 8.62 4.36
C GLN A 365 2.30 9.59 4.37
N ALA A 366 2.44 10.40 3.32
CA ALA A 366 3.42 11.47 3.25
C ALA A 366 3.35 12.36 4.49
N LEU A 367 4.51 12.85 4.96
CA LEU A 367 4.53 13.82 6.06
C LEU A 367 3.73 15.05 5.64
N SER A 368 2.74 15.43 6.46
CA SER A 368 2.00 16.68 6.23
C SER A 368 2.94 17.86 6.45
N PRO A 369 2.80 18.97 5.70
CA PRO A 369 3.55 20.19 5.96
C PRO A 369 3.36 20.59 7.43
N LEU A 370 4.47 20.74 8.15
CA LEU A 370 4.45 21.18 9.54
C LEU A 370 3.78 22.56 9.57
N ARG A 371 2.65 22.64 10.30
CA ARG A 371 1.90 23.87 10.49
C ARG A 371 2.86 24.95 10.99
N HIS A 372 2.89 26.08 10.29
CA HIS A 372 3.66 27.22 10.75
C HIS A 372 3.11 27.61 12.13
N ASN A 373 3.99 27.70 13.13
CA ASN A 373 3.61 28.25 14.42
C ASN A 373 3.46 29.77 14.25
N THR A 374 2.35 30.20 13.66
CA THR A 374 1.95 31.59 13.65
C THR A 374 1.62 31.98 15.09
N PRO A 375 2.19 33.05 15.66
CA PRO A 375 1.90 33.49 17.02
C PRO A 375 0.54 34.20 17.09
N GLU A 376 -0.53 33.62 16.56
CA GLU A 376 -1.89 34.16 16.64
C GLU A 376 -2.94 33.04 16.66
N SER A 377 -3.13 32.37 17.79
CA SER A 377 -4.34 31.55 18.02
C SER A 377 -4.69 31.29 19.48
N ARG A 378 -4.30 32.17 20.42
CA ARG A 378 -4.82 32.17 21.80
C ARG A 378 -6.00 33.12 22.01
N LEU A 379 -6.76 33.41 20.96
CA LEU A 379 -8.03 34.11 21.09
C LEU A 379 -9.09 33.22 20.43
N HIS A 380 -10.08 32.83 21.24
CA HIS A 380 -11.32 32.12 20.89
C HIS A 380 -11.29 30.58 20.98
N LYS A 381 -11.42 30.08 22.21
CA LYS A 381 -12.39 29.02 22.49
C LYS A 381 -13.44 29.57 23.47
N LYS A 382 -14.68 29.67 22.98
CA LYS A 382 -15.87 29.73 23.82
C LYS A 382 -16.22 28.32 24.27
#